data_AF-A0A5S3WJ74-F1
#
_entry.id   AF-A0A5S3WJ74-F1
#
_cell.length_a   1.000
_cell.length_b   1.000
_cell.length_c   1.000
_cell.angle_alpha   90.00
_cell.angle_beta   90.00
_cell.angle_gamma   90.00
#
_symmetry.space_group_name_H-M   'P 1'
#
loop_
_entity.id
_entity.type
_entity.pdbx_description
1 polymer ?
#
loop_
_entity_poly.entity_id
_entity_poly.type
_entity_poly.pdbx_seq_one_letter_code
_entity_poly.pdbx_strand_id
1 'polypeptide(L)'
;GSFQAGVAYGSYGGLQFNVGVSESNFLGTGNQLAFNINTGRGSKRYTVSYTDPYFTPDGVSQGSSIFYSDFDGTKLGLIDYDQTNYGIGTNFGFPIDAV
;
A
#
# COMPACT_ATOMS: atom_id res chain seq x y z
N GLY A 1 -15.63 2.71 -6.68
CA GLY A 1 -14.74 2.83 -5.52
C GLY A 1 -15.18 2.00 -4.33
N SER A 2 -14.26 1.75 -3.40
CA SER A 2 -14.46 1.09 -2.13
C SER A 2 -13.63 1.81 -1.06
N PHE A 3 -14.17 1.90 0.16
CA PHE A 3 -13.51 2.49 1.30
C PHE A 3 -13.37 1.42 2.39
N GLN A 4 -12.20 1.35 3.00
CA GLN A 4 -11.85 0.42 4.06
C GLN A 4 -11.31 1.20 5.25
N ALA A 5 -11.77 0.86 6.44
CA ALA A 5 -11.16 1.31 7.68
C ALA A 5 -11.13 0.14 8.67
N GLY A 6 -10.04 0.00 9.39
CA GLY A 6 -9.81 -1.08 10.34
C GLY A 6 -8.95 -0.61 11.51
N VAL A 7 -9.18 -1.24 12.66
CA VAL A 7 -8.38 -1.05 13.87
C VAL A 7 -7.96 -2.40 14.40
N ALA A 8 -6.73 -2.50 14.90
CA ALA A 8 -6.18 -3.69 15.51
C ALA A 8 -5.42 -3.33 16.79
N TYR A 9 -5.38 -4.21 17.77
CA TYR A 9 -4.64 -4.01 19.01
C TYR A 9 -3.82 -5.26 19.35
N GLY A 10 -2.59 -5.06 19.79
CA GLY A 10 -1.73 -6.13 20.29
C GLY A 10 -0.84 -5.66 21.43
N SER A 11 -0.47 -6.58 22.32
CA SER A 11 0.31 -6.30 23.53
C SER A 11 1.66 -5.64 23.25
N TYR A 12 2.31 -6.02 22.14
CA TYR A 12 3.61 -5.48 21.72
C TYR A 12 3.46 -4.29 20.75
N GLY A 13 2.63 -4.46 19.71
CA GLY A 13 2.45 -3.46 18.65
C GLY A 13 1.52 -2.29 19.01
N GLY A 14 0.85 -2.34 20.16
CA GLY A 14 -0.14 -1.35 20.57
C GLY A 14 -1.35 -1.30 19.64
N LEU A 15 -1.99 -0.13 19.60
CA LEU A 15 -3.12 0.16 18.73
C LEU A 15 -2.62 0.51 17.31
N GLN A 16 -3.27 -0.06 16.30
CA GLN A 16 -2.98 0.13 14.89
C GLN A 16 -4.27 0.47 14.15
N PHE A 17 -4.18 1.39 13.20
CA PHE A 17 -5.27 1.84 12.36
C PHE A 17 -4.86 1.66 10.90
N ASN A 18 -5.78 1.14 10.08
CA ASN A 18 -5.63 1.06 8.64
C ASN A 18 -6.82 1.78 8.01
N VAL A 19 -6.56 2.67 7.07
CA VAL A 19 -7.59 3.33 6.27
C VAL A 19 -7.14 3.25 4.81
N GLY A 20 -7.99 2.70 3.96
CA GLY A 20 -7.74 2.54 2.53
C GLY A 20 -8.93 3.04 1.72
N VAL A 21 -8.65 3.66 0.58
CA VAL A 21 -9.65 3.92 -0.45
C VAL A 21 -9.12 3.36 -1.76
N SER A 22 -9.96 2.68 -2.52
CA SER A 22 -9.60 2.17 -3.85
C SER A 22 -10.72 2.43 -4.84
N GLU A 23 -10.37 2.90 -6.03
CA GLU A 23 -11.26 3.14 -7.14
C GLU A 23 -10.85 2.25 -8.31
N SER A 24 -11.61 1.17 -8.52
CA SER A 24 -11.54 0.41 -9.76
C SER A 24 -12.23 1.17 -10.89
N ASN A 25 -11.71 1.03 -12.12
CA ASN A 25 -12.16 1.75 -13.30
C ASN A 25 -12.14 3.28 -13.13
N PHE A 26 -11.03 3.80 -12.58
CA PHE A 26 -10.85 5.23 -12.38
C PHE A 26 -11.04 5.98 -13.72
N LEU A 27 -11.97 6.94 -13.74
CA LEU A 27 -12.35 7.71 -14.92
C LEU A 27 -12.82 6.88 -16.13
N GLY A 28 -13.26 5.63 -15.95
CA GLY A 28 -13.68 4.78 -17.06
C GLY A 28 -12.54 4.17 -17.88
N THR A 29 -11.30 4.27 -17.39
CA THR A 29 -10.09 3.82 -18.12
C THR A 29 -9.76 2.33 -17.90
N GLY A 30 -10.51 1.61 -17.07
CA GLY A 30 -10.21 0.23 -16.65
C GLY A 30 -9.18 0.12 -15.52
N ASN A 31 -8.48 1.21 -15.21
CA ASN A 31 -7.40 1.24 -14.22
C ASN A 31 -7.91 1.27 -12.78
N GLN A 32 -7.06 0.84 -11.86
CA GLN A 32 -7.31 0.92 -10.43
C GLN A 32 -6.38 1.93 -9.77
N LEU A 33 -6.96 2.88 -9.04
CA LEU A 33 -6.23 3.79 -8.15
C LEU A 33 -6.52 3.40 -6.70
N ALA A 34 -5.51 3.34 -5.84
CA ALA A 34 -5.72 3.11 -4.42
C ALA A 34 -4.79 3.96 -3.57
N PHE A 35 -5.29 4.36 -2.41
CA PHE A 35 -4.57 5.10 -1.40
C PHE A 35 -4.77 4.44 -0.05
N ASN A 36 -3.69 4.15 0.65
CA ASN A 36 -3.69 3.43 1.90
C ASN A 36 -2.85 4.18 2.93
N ILE A 37 -3.41 4.33 4.12
CA ILE A 37 -2.78 4.86 5.31
C ILE A 37 -2.79 3.76 6.36
N ASN A 38 -1.64 3.50 6.95
CA ASN A 38 -1.50 2.60 8.07
C ASN A 38 -0.72 3.29 9.18
N THR A 39 -1.27 3.37 10.37
CA THR A 39 -0.68 4.11 11.49
C THR A 39 -0.72 3.23 12.73
N GLY A 40 0.40 3.07 13.39
CA GLY A 40 0.54 2.29 14.62
C GLY A 40 1.40 3.02 15.65
N ARG A 41 1.66 2.35 16.76
CA ARG A 41 2.43 2.90 17.90
C ARG A 41 3.82 3.43 17.51
N GLY A 42 4.52 2.74 16.62
CA GLY A 42 5.87 3.11 16.16
C GLY A 42 6.04 3.10 14.65
N SER A 43 4.96 3.01 13.88
CA SER A 43 5.04 2.96 12.42
C SER A 43 3.94 3.80 11.77
N LYS A 44 4.28 4.50 10.69
CA LYS A 44 3.33 5.23 9.86
C LYS A 44 3.67 4.97 8.41
N ARG A 45 2.73 4.43 7.66
CA ARG A 45 2.91 4.12 6.24
C ARG A 45 1.79 4.73 5.43
N TYR A 46 2.18 5.42 4.36
CA TYR A 46 1.28 5.96 3.35
C TYR A 46 1.68 5.31 2.03
N THR A 47 0.71 4.88 1.25
CA THR A 47 0.96 4.26 -0.05
C THR A 47 -0.12 4.67 -1.02
N VAL A 48 0.31 5.23 -2.16
CA VAL A 48 -0.52 5.45 -3.33
C VAL A 48 -0.12 4.41 -4.35
N SER A 49 -1.07 3.69 -4.92
CA SER A 49 -0.84 2.70 -5.96
C SER A 49 -1.79 2.92 -7.13
N TYR A 50 -1.26 2.78 -8.32
CA TYR A 50 -1.97 2.77 -9.59
C TYR A 50 -1.70 1.43 -10.27
N THR A 51 -2.72 0.80 -10.80
CA THR A 51 -2.60 -0.51 -11.46
C THR A 51 -3.40 -0.50 -12.74
N ASP A 52 -2.70 -0.76 -13.84
CA ASP A 52 -3.29 -1.03 -15.15
C ASP A 52 -3.31 -2.56 -15.34
N PRO A 53 -4.49 -3.21 -15.29
CA PRO A 53 -4.60 -4.65 -15.48
C PRO A 53 -4.38 -5.10 -16.95
N TYR A 54 -4.48 -4.19 -17.93
CA TYR A 54 -4.37 -4.48 -19.36
C TYR A 54 -3.33 -3.59 -20.03
N PHE A 55 -2.15 -3.49 -19.40
CA PHE A 55 -1.03 -2.74 -19.97
C PHE A 55 -0.61 -3.29 -21.34
N THR A 56 -0.75 -4.60 -21.55
CA THR A 56 -0.71 -5.21 -22.88
C THR A 56 -2.04 -5.90 -23.22
N PRO A 57 -2.35 -6.08 -24.53
CA PRO A 57 -3.54 -6.82 -24.97
C PRO A 57 -3.58 -8.26 -24.44
N ASP A 58 -2.42 -8.83 -24.12
CA ASP A 58 -2.27 -10.20 -23.60
C ASP A 58 -2.61 -10.32 -22.09
N GLY A 59 -3.07 -9.23 -21.46
CA GLY A 59 -3.44 -9.22 -20.04
C GLY A 59 -2.26 -9.06 -19.08
N VAL A 60 -1.11 -8.57 -19.56
CA VAL A 60 -0.01 -8.19 -18.66
C VAL A 60 -0.45 -6.95 -17.89
N SER A 61 -0.35 -7.02 -16.57
CA SER A 61 -0.66 -5.91 -15.67
C SER A 61 0.60 -5.11 -15.35
N GLN A 62 0.47 -3.79 -15.26
CA GLN A 62 1.50 -2.91 -14.74
C GLN A 62 0.99 -2.21 -13.47
N GLY A 63 1.68 -2.43 -12.37
CA GLY A 63 1.49 -1.67 -11.13
C GLY A 63 2.58 -0.61 -10.98
N SER A 64 2.19 0.57 -10.49
CA SER A 64 3.10 1.60 -10.02
C SER A 64 2.64 2.06 -8.65
N SER A 65 3.57 2.23 -7.72
CA SER A 65 3.26 2.64 -6.36
C SER A 65 4.30 3.62 -5.85
N ILE A 66 3.84 4.52 -5.01
CA ILE A 66 4.68 5.43 -4.25
C ILE A 66 4.35 5.18 -2.80
N PHE A 67 5.39 5.00 -1.99
CA PHE A 67 5.23 4.76 -0.58
C PHE A 67 6.11 5.69 0.23
N TYR A 68 5.61 6.02 1.41
CA TYR A 68 6.34 6.67 2.48
C TYR A 68 6.10 5.84 3.74
N SER A 69 7.16 5.50 4.45
CA SER A 69 7.12 4.73 5.68
C SER A 69 8.05 5.38 6.69
N ASP A 70 7.52 5.68 7.86
CA ASP A 70 8.25 6.19 8.99
C ASP A 70 8.16 5.16 10.11
N PHE A 71 9.30 4.79 10.67
CA PHE A 71 9.41 3.84 11.76
C PHE A 71 10.23 4.46 12.88
N ASP A 72 9.67 4.47 14.08
CA ASP A 72 10.27 4.99 15.30
C ASP A 72 10.36 3.85 16.32
N GLY A 73 11.59 3.34 16.50
CA GLY A 73 11.92 2.26 17.42
C GLY A 73 11.84 2.68 18.90
N THR A 74 12.00 3.96 19.19
CA THR A 74 11.95 4.54 20.55
C THR A 74 10.57 4.33 21.17
N LYS A 75 9.51 4.52 20.36
CA LYS A 75 8.11 4.31 20.79
C LYS A 75 7.76 2.84 21.10
N LEU A 76 8.61 1.90 20.67
CA LEU A 76 8.47 0.46 20.87
C LEU A 76 9.37 -0.07 22.00
N GLY A 77 10.12 0.79 22.69
CA GLY A 77 11.05 0.38 23.75
C GLY A 77 12.30 -0.34 23.22
N LEU A 78 12.63 -0.14 21.94
CA LEU A 78 13.87 -0.58 21.32
C LEU A 78 14.91 0.55 21.40
N ILE A 79 16.13 0.27 20.95
CA ILE A 79 17.18 1.29 20.78
C ILE A 79 16.64 2.41 19.87
N ASP A 80 16.89 3.66 20.24
CA ASP A 80 16.48 4.85 19.47
C ASP A 80 16.95 4.73 18.02
N TYR A 81 16.02 4.37 17.15
CA TYR A 81 16.24 4.18 15.74
C TYR A 81 15.04 4.68 14.98
N ASP A 82 15.22 5.81 14.33
CA ASP A 82 14.25 6.40 13.44
C ASP A 82 14.65 6.10 12.00
N GLN A 83 13.76 5.46 11.26
CA GLN A 83 13.95 5.12 9.87
C GLN A 83 12.78 5.65 9.04
N THR A 84 13.09 6.66 8.23
CA THR A 84 12.18 7.20 7.24
C THR A 84 12.59 6.68 5.86
N ASN A 85 11.70 5.89 5.24
CA ASN A 85 11.84 5.38 3.89
C ASN A 85 10.78 5.99 2.99
N TYR A 86 11.19 6.39 1.81
CA TYR A 86 10.28 6.74 0.74
C TYR A 86 10.82 6.18 -0.56
N GLY A 87 9.91 5.89 -1.48
CA GLY A 87 10.31 5.31 -2.74
C GLY A 87 9.15 5.19 -3.71
N ILE A 88 9.52 4.89 -4.93
CA ILE A 88 8.61 4.53 -6.00
C ILE A 88 8.94 3.10 -6.41
N GLY A 89 7.93 2.33 -6.78
CA GLY A 89 8.08 0.96 -7.24
C GLY A 89 7.14 0.68 -8.40
N THR A 90 7.65 0.01 -9.41
CA THR A 90 6.86 -0.51 -10.53
C THR A 90 6.96 -2.02 -10.54
N ASN A 91 5.85 -2.69 -10.83
CA ASN A 91 5.77 -4.14 -10.94
C ASN A 91 5.01 -4.51 -12.23
N PHE A 92 5.36 -5.65 -12.80
CA PHE A 92 4.64 -6.24 -13.93
C PHE A 92 4.12 -7.61 -13.52
N GLY A 93 2.84 -7.87 -13.78
CA GLY A 93 2.20 -9.16 -13.53
C GLY A 93 1.91 -9.85 -14.86
N PHE A 94 2.53 -11.01 -15.07
CA PHE A 94 2.32 -11.83 -16.27
C PHE A 94 1.33 -12.94 -15.94
N PRO A 95 0.19 -13.04 -16.64
CA PRO A 95 -0.69 -14.20 -16.49
C PRO A 95 0.02 -15.42 -17.07
N ILE A 96 0.35 -16.39 -16.22
CA ILE A 96 0.96 -17.66 -16.64
C ILE A 96 -0.09 -18.76 -16.63
N ASP A 97 -1.09 -18.63 -17.50
CA ASP A 97 -1.89 -19.79 -17.88
C ASP A 97 -1.26 -20.43 -19.11
N ALA A 98 -0.72 -21.64 -18.91
CA ALA A 98 -0.54 -22.57 -20.02
C ALA A 98 -1.92 -23.13 -20.32
N VAL A 99 -2.53 -22.65 -21.42
CA VAL A 99 -3.71 -23.28 -22.02
C VAL A 99 -3.39 -24.73 -22.37
#